data_AF-A0A9W4CZA9-F1
#
_entry.id   AF-A0A9W4CZA9-F1
#
_cell.length_a   1.000
_cell.length_b   1.000
_cell.length_c   1.000
_cell.angle_alpha   90.00
_cell.angle_beta   90.00
_cell.angle_gamma   90.00
#
_symmetry.space_group_name_H-M   'P 1'
#
loop_
_entity.id
_entity.type
_entity.pdbx_description
1 polymer ?
#
loop_
_entity_poly.entity_id
_entity_poly.type
_entity_poly.pdbx_seq_one_letter_code
_entity_poly.pdbx_strand_id
1 'polypeptide(L)'
;MLLNDDPKKDDKSLLAGTMKFMALERLQFTVTYKMTIQCTYRHDLESFFYVFLLGCIEFEGEDDAAEVIELHKWSSNNIDLNYGTKLTYMTKFCRYILDMFSTSFFDLKDLVIKLRNILFGEAPPELGTPDHPNPMYEGMKAAFTNTIEQIRVKKNISKFELAAHVCSTLANKLSMY
;
A
#
# COMPACT_ATOMS: atom_id res chain seq x y z
N MET A 1 -24.83 -50.41 10.76
CA MET A 1 -24.25 -49.53 11.79
C MET A 1 -23.79 -48.29 11.08
N LEU A 2 -24.40 -47.14 11.36
CA LEU A 2 -24.19 -45.87 10.68
C LEU A 2 -22.78 -45.35 11.00
N LEU A 3 -21.93 -45.17 9.99
CA LEU A 3 -20.75 -44.32 10.10
C LEU A 3 -21.20 -42.89 9.85
N ASN A 4 -21.62 -42.23 10.93
CA ASN A 4 -21.73 -40.78 10.97
C ASN A 4 -20.31 -40.22 11.09
N ASP A 5 -19.67 -39.93 9.96
CA ASP A 5 -18.52 -39.04 9.92
C ASP A 5 -18.92 -37.80 9.13
N ASP A 6 -19.64 -36.90 9.79
CA ASP A 6 -19.69 -35.50 9.38
C ASP A 6 -18.81 -34.73 10.38
N PRO A 7 -17.49 -34.57 10.11
CA PRO A 7 -16.79 -33.49 10.74
C PRO A 7 -17.24 -32.23 9.99
N LYS A 8 -18.26 -31.55 10.55
CA LYS A 8 -18.35 -30.10 10.43
C LYS A 8 -17.05 -29.52 10.97
N LYS A 9 -16.03 -29.51 10.11
CA LYS A 9 -14.75 -28.91 10.37
C LYS A 9 -15.01 -27.44 10.25
N ASP A 10 -15.12 -26.82 11.40
CA ASP A 10 -15.28 -25.39 11.60
C ASP A 10 -14.39 -24.65 10.59
N ASP A 11 -15.03 -23.97 9.64
CA ASP A 11 -14.49 -23.30 8.45
C ASP A 11 -13.68 -22.03 8.81
N LYS A 12 -13.20 -21.98 10.06
CA LYS A 12 -12.58 -20.83 10.71
C LYS A 12 -11.06 -20.77 10.55
N SER A 13 -10.46 -21.74 9.84
CA SER A 13 -9.00 -21.85 9.68
C SER A 13 -8.49 -21.78 8.25
N LEU A 14 -9.36 -21.61 7.25
CA LEU A 14 -8.93 -21.53 5.86
C LEU A 14 -7.94 -20.36 5.65
N LEU A 15 -8.30 -19.17 6.13
CA LEU A 15 -7.48 -17.97 6.02
C LEU A 15 -6.67 -17.71 7.31
N ALA A 16 -5.42 -18.17 7.34
CA ALA A 16 -4.45 -17.72 8.34
C ALA A 16 -3.82 -16.36 7.92
N GLY A 17 -3.82 -15.40 8.85
CA GLY A 17 -3.24 -14.06 8.68
C GLY A 17 -4.26 -12.92 8.89
N THR A 18 -3.76 -11.69 9.03
CA THR A 18 -4.60 -10.50 9.19
C THR A 18 -5.25 -10.11 7.86
N MET A 19 -6.58 -10.23 7.76
CA MET A 19 -7.38 -9.93 6.55
C MET A 19 -7.04 -8.57 5.91
N LYS A 20 -6.79 -7.53 6.73
CA LYS A 20 -6.42 -6.17 6.28
C LYS A 20 -5.25 -6.20 5.29
N PHE A 21 -4.25 -7.04 5.56
CA PHE A 21 -3.01 -7.13 4.77
C PHE A 21 -2.96 -8.36 3.87
N MET A 22 -4.01 -9.19 3.85
CA MET A 22 -4.03 -10.36 2.99
C MET A 22 -4.09 -9.97 1.51
N ALA A 23 -3.24 -10.62 0.71
CA ALA A 23 -3.18 -10.43 -0.72
C ALA A 23 -4.50 -10.78 -1.44
N LEU A 24 -4.81 -10.04 -2.51
CA LEU A 24 -6.03 -10.13 -3.30
C LEU A 24 -6.23 -11.51 -3.93
N GLU A 25 -5.18 -12.16 -4.40
CA GLU A 25 -5.26 -13.51 -4.97
C GLU A 25 -5.75 -14.52 -3.92
N ARG A 26 -5.25 -14.44 -2.67
CA ARG A 26 -5.71 -15.31 -1.58
C ARG A 26 -7.18 -15.08 -1.26
N LEU A 27 -7.59 -13.82 -1.19
CA LEU A 27 -8.99 -13.46 -0.96
C LEU A 27 -9.89 -13.94 -2.11
N GLN A 28 -9.45 -13.77 -3.36
CA GLN A 28 -10.13 -14.24 -4.57
C GLN A 28 -10.39 -15.75 -4.51
N PHE A 29 -9.36 -16.54 -4.18
CA PHE A 29 -9.50 -17.99 -4.08
C PHE A 29 -10.50 -18.40 -3.00
N THR A 30 -10.53 -17.69 -1.87
CA THR A 30 -11.51 -17.97 -0.82
C THR A 30 -12.93 -17.58 -1.23
N VAL A 31 -13.14 -16.42 -1.85
CA VAL A 31 -14.50 -16.00 -2.26
C VAL A 31 -15.04 -16.86 -3.39
N THR A 32 -14.23 -17.14 -4.41
CA THR A 32 -14.64 -17.82 -5.65
C THR A 32 -14.67 -19.33 -5.51
N TYR A 33 -13.65 -19.92 -4.88
CA TYR A 33 -13.44 -21.36 -4.89
C TYR A 33 -13.55 -22.00 -3.49
N LYS A 34 -13.83 -21.20 -2.44
CA LYS A 34 -13.92 -21.67 -1.04
C LYS A 34 -12.70 -22.48 -0.60
N MET A 35 -11.52 -22.08 -1.10
CA MET A 35 -10.24 -22.72 -0.81
C MET A 35 -9.17 -21.66 -0.51
N THR A 36 -8.03 -22.13 -0.02
CA THR A 36 -6.84 -21.30 0.14
C THR A 36 -5.69 -21.81 -0.70
N ILE A 37 -4.79 -20.88 -1.01
CA ILE A 37 -3.57 -21.14 -1.75
C ILE A 37 -2.36 -20.93 -0.86
N GLN A 38 -1.27 -21.60 -1.21
CA GLN A 38 0.02 -21.42 -0.56
C GLN A 38 0.53 -19.99 -0.77
N CYS A 39 1.10 -19.39 0.28
CA CYS A 39 1.74 -18.09 0.17
C CYS A 39 2.99 -18.18 -0.71
N THR A 40 3.28 -17.07 -1.37
CA THR A 40 4.41 -16.91 -2.30
C THR A 40 5.06 -15.57 -1.99
N TYR A 41 6.24 -15.32 -2.56
CA TYR A 41 6.92 -14.03 -2.38
C TYR A 41 6.04 -12.83 -2.80
N ARG A 42 5.21 -12.97 -3.84
CA ARG A 42 4.30 -11.90 -4.28
C ARG A 42 3.29 -11.57 -3.18
N HIS A 43 2.73 -12.57 -2.50
CA HIS A 43 1.80 -12.36 -1.40
C HIS A 43 2.44 -11.58 -0.25
N ASP A 44 3.71 -11.82 0.04
CA ASP A 44 4.45 -11.09 1.07
C ASP A 44 4.72 -9.64 0.64
N LEU A 45 5.11 -9.40 -0.61
CA LEU A 45 5.32 -8.05 -1.17
C LEU A 45 4.02 -7.23 -1.21
N GLU A 46 2.90 -7.87 -1.56
CA GLU A 46 1.58 -7.24 -1.54
C GLU A 46 1.14 -6.91 -0.10
N SER A 47 1.40 -7.83 0.85
CA SER A 47 1.13 -7.58 2.28
C SER A 47 1.96 -6.40 2.81
N PHE A 48 3.25 -6.35 2.46
CA PHE A 48 4.13 -5.23 2.78
C PHE A 48 3.60 -3.92 2.19
N PHE A 49 3.16 -3.93 0.93
CA PHE A 49 2.59 -2.75 0.30
C PHE A 49 1.34 -2.25 1.04
N TYR A 50 0.46 -3.13 1.51
CA TYR A 50 -0.69 -2.73 2.31
C TYR A 50 -0.32 -2.14 3.67
N VAL A 51 0.69 -2.70 4.34
CA VAL A 51 1.23 -2.09 5.58
C VAL A 51 1.82 -0.72 5.31
N PHE A 52 2.55 -0.56 4.19
CA PHE A 52 3.14 0.71 3.79
C PHE A 52 2.08 1.78 3.47
N LEU A 53 1.04 1.42 2.72
CA LEU A 53 -0.11 2.29 2.47
C LEU A 53 -0.76 2.72 3.78
N LEU A 54 -0.93 1.78 4.71
CA LEU A 54 -1.53 2.07 5.99
C LEU A 54 -0.73 3.13 6.76
N GLY A 55 0.59 2.97 6.83
CA GLY A 55 1.46 3.98 7.43
C GLY A 55 1.37 5.34 6.74
N CYS A 56 1.20 5.40 5.42
CA CYS A 56 1.06 6.67 4.70
C CYS A 56 -0.29 7.37 4.96
N ILE A 57 -1.31 6.63 5.40
CA ILE A 57 -2.69 7.12 5.61
C ILE A 57 -2.92 7.42 7.09
N GLU A 58 -2.58 6.49 7.99
CA GLU A 58 -2.90 6.56 9.43
C GLU A 58 -1.91 7.42 10.25
N PHE A 59 -0.75 7.81 9.74
CA PHE A 59 0.32 8.41 10.57
C PHE A 59 -0.05 9.69 11.34
N GLU A 60 -0.92 10.53 10.78
CA GLU A 60 -1.46 11.72 11.44
C GLU A 60 -2.96 11.61 11.72
N GLY A 61 -3.57 10.49 11.33
CA GLY A 61 -5.02 10.28 11.45
C GLY A 61 -5.40 9.85 12.86
N GLU A 62 -6.55 10.32 13.33
CA GLU A 62 -7.23 9.72 14.48
C GLU A 62 -7.86 8.39 14.04
N ASP A 63 -7.97 7.43 14.96
CA ASP A 63 -8.51 6.09 14.67
C ASP A 63 -9.96 6.12 14.13
N ASP A 64 -10.68 7.23 14.33
CA ASP A 64 -12.06 7.45 13.87
C ASP A 64 -12.16 8.29 12.58
N ALA A 65 -11.03 8.67 11.97
CA ALA A 65 -11.02 9.36 10.69
C ALA A 65 -11.69 8.50 9.61
N ALA A 66 -12.46 9.14 8.73
CA ALA A 66 -13.26 8.46 7.71
C ALA A 66 -12.41 7.55 6.81
N GLU A 67 -11.19 7.97 6.52
CA GLU A 67 -10.18 7.26 5.73
C GLU A 67 -9.76 5.93 6.40
N VAL A 68 -9.60 5.95 7.72
CA VAL A 68 -9.23 4.78 8.54
C VAL A 68 -10.39 3.79 8.59
N ILE A 69 -11.61 4.31 8.77
CA ILE A 69 -12.86 3.53 8.73
C ILE A 69 -13.04 2.85 7.37
N GLU A 70 -12.72 3.52 6.27
CA GLU A 70 -12.77 2.92 4.93
C GLU A 70 -11.81 1.74 4.80
N LEU A 71 -10.59 1.83 5.34
CA LEU A 71 -9.63 0.71 5.33
C LEU A 71 -10.02 -0.44 6.27
N HIS A 72 -10.83 -0.19 7.31
CA HIS A 72 -11.39 -1.28 8.14
C HIS A 72 -12.32 -2.21 7.35
N LYS A 73 -12.87 -1.78 6.22
CA LYS A 73 -13.62 -2.65 5.30
C LYS A 73 -12.77 -3.78 4.73
N TRP A 74 -11.45 -3.71 4.79
CA TRP A 74 -10.55 -4.79 4.36
C TRP A 74 -10.38 -5.88 5.43
N SER A 75 -10.88 -5.66 6.64
CA SER A 75 -10.75 -6.58 7.78
C SER A 75 -12.08 -6.88 8.47
N SER A 76 -13.20 -6.77 7.75
CA SER A 76 -14.52 -7.15 8.28
C SER A 76 -14.69 -8.68 8.34
N ASN A 77 -15.76 -9.14 9.00
CA ASN A 77 -16.14 -10.55 8.97
C ASN A 77 -16.75 -11.01 7.63
N ASN A 78 -16.91 -10.10 6.66
CA ASN A 78 -17.42 -10.40 5.33
C ASN A 78 -16.27 -10.46 4.32
N ILE A 79 -15.81 -11.66 3.99
CA ILE A 79 -14.67 -11.88 3.08
C ILE A 79 -14.96 -11.35 1.67
N ASP A 80 -16.20 -11.49 1.17
CA ASP A 80 -16.62 -10.97 -0.12
C ASP A 80 -16.51 -9.43 -0.16
N LEU A 81 -16.92 -8.76 0.91
CA LEU A 81 -16.76 -7.31 1.06
C LEU A 81 -15.27 -6.92 1.11
N ASN A 82 -14.46 -7.64 1.88
CA ASN A 82 -13.03 -7.37 2.01
C ASN A 82 -12.32 -7.50 0.65
N TYR A 83 -12.63 -8.54 -0.12
CA TYR A 83 -12.10 -8.74 -1.47
C TYR A 83 -12.57 -7.64 -2.43
N GLY A 84 -13.89 -7.41 -2.53
CA GLY A 84 -14.46 -6.49 -3.50
C GLY A 84 -14.02 -5.04 -3.28
N THR A 85 -13.95 -4.59 -2.02
CA THR A 85 -13.47 -3.25 -1.67
C THR A 85 -11.99 -3.09 -1.99
N LYS A 86 -11.16 -4.04 -1.59
CA LYS A 86 -9.71 -4.01 -1.86
C LYS A 86 -9.40 -4.04 -3.35
N LEU A 87 -10.09 -4.88 -4.14
CA LEU A 87 -9.94 -4.94 -5.59
C LEU A 87 -10.35 -3.61 -6.25
N THR A 88 -11.46 -3.02 -5.80
CA THR A 88 -11.93 -1.72 -6.29
C THR A 88 -10.90 -0.63 -6.01
N TYR A 89 -10.31 -0.63 -4.82
CA TYR A 89 -9.31 0.35 -4.41
C TYR A 89 -8.02 0.17 -5.21
N MET A 90 -7.56 -1.06 -5.45
CA MET A 90 -6.40 -1.30 -6.32
C MET A 90 -6.68 -0.94 -7.79
N THR A 91 -7.92 -1.10 -8.26
CA THR A 91 -8.32 -0.74 -9.63
C THR A 91 -8.40 0.78 -9.82
N LYS A 92 -9.03 1.48 -8.88
CA LYS A 92 -9.25 2.93 -8.88
C LYS A 92 -8.33 3.62 -7.87
N PHE A 93 -7.05 3.24 -7.91
CA PHE A 93 -6.04 3.57 -6.91
C PHE A 93 -5.91 5.06 -6.61
N CYS A 94 -5.76 5.89 -7.65
CA CYS A 94 -5.61 7.33 -7.46
C CYS A 94 -6.81 7.96 -6.73
N ARG A 95 -8.03 7.50 -7.04
CA ARG A 95 -9.26 8.05 -6.48
C ARG A 95 -9.53 7.60 -5.04
N TYR A 96 -9.20 6.35 -4.70
CA TYR A 96 -9.58 5.80 -3.39
C TYR A 96 -8.42 5.72 -2.39
N ILE A 97 -7.17 5.70 -2.85
CA ILE A 97 -6.00 5.58 -1.96
C ILE A 97 -5.26 6.90 -1.82
N LEU A 98 -4.91 7.56 -2.93
CA LEU A 98 -4.06 8.76 -2.86
C LEU A 98 -4.75 9.96 -2.20
N ASP A 99 -6.07 10.02 -2.27
CA ASP A 99 -6.86 11.07 -1.63
C ASP A 99 -6.89 10.92 -0.11
N MET A 100 -6.58 9.73 0.43
CA MET A 100 -6.55 9.44 1.88
C MET A 100 -5.18 9.68 2.52
N PHE A 101 -4.17 10.10 1.77
CA PHE A 101 -2.82 10.26 2.31
C PHE A 101 -2.75 11.37 3.34
N SER A 102 -2.03 11.13 4.44
CA SER A 102 -1.62 12.19 5.35
C SER A 102 -0.74 13.21 4.62
N THR A 103 -0.88 14.47 5.02
CA THR A 103 -0.13 15.58 4.41
C THR A 103 1.39 15.41 4.54
N SER A 104 1.85 14.77 5.62
CA SER A 104 3.27 14.43 5.82
C SER A 104 3.84 13.48 4.77
N PHE A 105 2.99 12.76 4.02
CA PHE A 105 3.41 11.76 3.04
C PHE A 105 3.01 12.07 1.60
N PHE A 106 2.64 13.32 1.28
CA PHE A 106 2.33 13.70 -0.11
C PHE A 106 3.48 13.43 -1.09
N ASP A 107 4.73 13.61 -0.67
CA ASP A 107 5.90 13.31 -1.48
C ASP A 107 6.07 11.80 -1.79
N LEU A 108 5.30 10.92 -1.16
CA LEU A 108 5.31 9.47 -1.41
C LEU A 108 4.23 9.00 -2.39
N LYS A 109 3.34 9.87 -2.87
CA LYS A 109 2.26 9.49 -3.81
C LYS A 109 2.80 8.83 -5.08
N ASP A 110 3.87 9.38 -5.66
CA ASP A 110 4.50 8.81 -6.85
C ASP A 110 5.15 7.46 -6.59
N LEU A 111 5.69 7.25 -5.38
CA LEU A 111 6.26 5.96 -4.98
C LEU A 111 5.16 4.90 -4.92
N VAL A 112 4.05 5.17 -4.26
CA VAL A 112 2.99 4.15 -4.12
C VAL A 112 2.28 3.84 -5.42
N ILE A 113 2.17 4.80 -6.35
CA ILE A 113 1.72 4.52 -7.72
C ILE A 113 2.66 3.52 -8.40
N LYS A 114 3.98 3.75 -8.32
CA LYS A 114 4.97 2.84 -8.90
C LYS A 114 4.91 1.45 -8.27
N LEU A 115 4.85 1.36 -6.94
CA LEU A 115 4.74 0.09 -6.22
C LEU A 115 3.46 -0.66 -6.61
N ARG A 116 2.33 0.05 -6.71
CA ARG A 116 1.06 -0.52 -7.20
C ARG A 116 1.25 -1.09 -8.60
N ASN A 117 1.86 -0.35 -9.52
CA ASN A 117 2.05 -0.82 -10.89
C ASN A 117 3.02 -2.00 -10.99
N ILE A 118 4.04 -2.06 -10.13
CA ILE A 118 4.95 -3.21 -10.04
C ILE A 118 4.20 -4.47 -9.58
N LEU A 119 3.25 -4.33 -8.64
CA LEU A 119 2.51 -5.46 -8.06
C LEU A 119 1.31 -5.92 -8.90
N PHE A 120 0.66 -4.98 -9.58
CA PHE A 120 -0.66 -5.19 -10.20
C PHE A 120 -0.71 -4.84 -11.70
N GLY A 121 0.38 -4.39 -12.32
CA GLY A 121 0.35 -3.89 -13.70
C GLY A 121 -0.38 -2.55 -13.83
N GLU A 122 -0.71 -2.13 -15.06
CA GLU A 122 -1.33 -0.82 -15.31
C GLU A 122 -2.86 -0.85 -15.12
N ALA A 123 -3.60 -1.73 -15.80
CA ALA A 123 -4.99 -2.09 -15.52
C ALA A 123 -5.48 -3.14 -16.54
N PRO A 124 -6.34 -4.11 -16.15
CA PRO A 124 -6.82 -4.39 -14.79
C PRO A 124 -5.72 -4.94 -13.86
N PRO A 125 -5.92 -4.95 -12.53
CA PRO A 125 -4.96 -5.55 -11.61
C PRO A 125 -4.65 -7.02 -11.95
N GLU A 126 -3.38 -7.32 -12.19
CA GLU A 126 -2.90 -8.67 -12.38
C GLU A 126 -2.74 -9.37 -11.02
N LEU A 127 -3.41 -10.52 -10.90
CA LEU A 127 -3.32 -11.43 -9.76
C LEU A 127 -2.56 -12.68 -10.23
N GLY A 128 -1.90 -13.38 -9.31
CA GLY A 128 -1.02 -14.48 -9.67
C GLY A 128 0.44 -14.14 -9.42
N THR A 129 1.18 -15.13 -8.95
CA THR A 129 2.62 -15.02 -8.74
C THR A 129 3.36 -15.28 -10.06
N PRO A 130 4.18 -14.33 -10.56
CA PRO A 130 5.03 -14.58 -11.73
C PRO A 130 6.04 -15.71 -11.48
N ASP A 131 6.43 -16.41 -12.54
CA ASP A 131 7.45 -17.48 -12.46
C ASP A 131 8.84 -16.97 -12.03
N HIS A 132 9.10 -15.68 -12.23
CA HIS A 132 10.38 -15.05 -11.94
C HIS A 132 10.22 -13.93 -10.90
N PRO A 133 10.80 -14.09 -9.68
CA PRO A 133 10.65 -13.11 -8.60
C PRO A 133 11.46 -11.83 -8.78
N ASN A 134 12.62 -11.92 -9.44
CA ASN A 134 13.60 -10.83 -9.51
C ASN A 134 13.05 -9.51 -10.06
N PRO A 135 12.26 -9.46 -11.15
CA PRO A 135 11.75 -8.21 -11.68
C PRO A 135 10.90 -7.41 -10.67
N MET A 136 10.10 -8.11 -9.86
CA MET A 136 9.21 -7.47 -8.89
C MET A 136 10.00 -6.93 -7.68
N TYR A 137 10.90 -7.75 -7.12
CA TYR A 137 11.73 -7.35 -5.99
C TYR A 137 12.68 -6.20 -6.36
N GLU A 138 13.41 -6.33 -7.46
CA GLU A 138 14.33 -5.28 -7.93
C GLU A 138 13.56 -4.02 -8.35
N GLY A 139 12.36 -4.18 -8.93
CA GLY A 139 11.48 -3.06 -9.25
C GLY A 139 11.08 -2.26 -8.00
N MET A 140 10.63 -2.94 -6.93
CA MET A 140 10.27 -2.27 -5.67
C MET A 140 11.48 -1.59 -5.04
N LYS A 141 12.61 -2.30 -4.96
CA LYS A 141 13.87 -1.75 -4.43
C LYS A 141 14.31 -0.50 -5.18
N ALA A 142 14.31 -0.55 -6.52
CA ALA A 142 14.65 0.59 -7.36
C ALA A 142 13.69 1.77 -7.15
N ALA A 143 12.38 1.51 -7.01
CA ALA A 143 11.40 2.55 -6.72
C ALA A 143 11.70 3.27 -5.40
N PHE A 144 11.98 2.53 -4.32
CA PHE A 144 12.38 3.11 -3.04
C PHE A 144 13.68 3.90 -3.13
N THR A 145 14.74 3.32 -3.71
CA THR A 145 16.04 4.00 -3.84
C THR A 145 15.90 5.31 -4.60
N ASN A 146 15.18 5.31 -5.73
CA ASN A 146 14.97 6.51 -6.53
C ASN A 146 14.19 7.58 -5.77
N THR A 147 13.13 7.21 -5.05
CA THR A 147 12.35 8.15 -4.23
C THR A 147 13.20 8.74 -3.09
N ILE A 148 14.01 7.93 -2.42
CA ILE A 148 14.91 8.41 -1.36
C ILE A 148 15.90 9.45 -1.91
N GLU A 149 16.51 9.20 -3.07
CA GLU A 149 17.42 10.15 -3.70
C GLU A 149 16.71 11.44 -4.12
N GLN A 150 15.49 11.34 -4.67
CA GLN A 150 14.67 12.51 -5.02
C GLN A 150 14.36 13.38 -3.78
N ILE A 151 13.96 12.77 -2.67
CA ILE A 151 13.68 13.49 -1.42
C ILE A 151 14.96 14.16 -0.87
N ARG A 152 16.11 13.48 -0.93
CA ARG A 152 17.40 14.04 -0.51
C ARG A 152 17.77 15.26 -1.34
N VAL A 153 17.63 15.19 -2.66
CA VAL A 153 17.90 16.31 -3.57
C VAL A 153 16.96 17.49 -3.28
N LYS A 154 15.65 17.25 -3.15
CA LYS A 154 14.65 18.29 -2.83
C LYS A 154 14.99 19.00 -1.50
N LYS A 155 15.37 18.23 -0.47
CA LYS A 155 15.78 18.79 0.83
C LYS A 155 17.04 19.64 0.75
N ASN A 156 18.01 19.26 -0.09
CA ASN A 156 19.22 20.05 -0.29
C ASN A 156 18.93 21.36 -1.03
N ILE A 157 18.12 21.33 -2.09
CA ILE A 157 17.70 22.54 -2.83
C ILE A 157 17.02 23.55 -1.90
N SER A 158 16.05 23.09 -1.10
CA SER A 158 15.32 23.95 -0.14
C SER A 158 16.25 24.65 0.86
N LYS A 159 17.33 23.98 1.32
CA LYS A 159 18.34 24.60 2.18
C LYS A 159 19.13 25.70 1.45
N PHE A 160 19.48 25.49 0.19
CA PHE A 160 20.19 26.49 -0.61
C PHE A 160 19.33 27.72 -0.90
N GLU A 161 18.05 27.52 -1.22
CA GLU A 161 17.09 28.62 -1.44
C GLU A 161 16.91 29.47 -0.17
N LEU A 162 16.78 28.82 0.99
CA LEU A 162 16.71 29.52 2.27
C LEU A 162 17.98 30.32 2.56
N ALA A 163 19.16 29.73 2.34
CA ALA A 163 20.44 30.41 2.52
C ALA A 163 20.57 31.63 1.59
N ALA A 164 20.20 31.47 0.32
CA ALA A 164 20.20 32.56 -0.67
C ALA A 164 19.27 33.71 -0.26
N HIS A 165 18.07 33.38 0.23
CA HIS A 165 17.13 34.38 0.73
C HIS A 165 17.71 35.17 1.91
N VAL A 166 18.28 34.47 2.92
CA VAL A 166 18.91 35.11 4.08
C VAL A 166 20.07 36.01 3.67
N CYS A 167 20.94 35.54 2.76
CA CYS A 167 22.05 36.33 2.25
C CYS A 167 21.56 37.58 1.51
N SER A 168 20.52 37.48 0.68
CA SER A 168 19.94 38.63 -0.02
C SER A 168 19.35 39.65 0.97
N THR A 169 18.61 39.20 1.99
CA THR A 169 18.06 40.08 3.02
C THR A 169 19.15 40.81 3.81
N LEU A 170 20.23 40.10 4.16
CA LEU A 170 21.38 40.70 4.86
C LEU A 170 22.10 41.72 3.99
N ALA A 171 22.37 41.39 2.72
CA ALA A 171 23.01 42.30 1.77
C ALA A 171 22.21 43.59 1.60
N ASN A 172 20.89 43.49 1.41
CA ASN A 172 20.00 44.65 1.29
C ASN A 172 20.02 45.53 2.55
N LYS A 173 20.05 44.94 3.74
CA LYS A 173 20.15 45.70 5.00
C LYS A 173 21.49 46.41 5.17
N LEU A 174 22.59 45.78 4.72
CA LEU A 174 23.93 46.37 4.82
C LEU A 174 24.17 47.47 3.78
N SER A 175 23.54 47.40 2.61
CA SER A 175 23.62 48.45 1.57
C SER A 175 22.79 49.71 1.87
N MET A 176 22.01 49.71 2.95
CA MET A 176 21.21 50.87 3.40
C MET A 176 21.90 51.72 4.48
N TYR A 177 23.15 51.37 4.85
CA TYR A 177 24.04 52.15 5.72
C TYR A 177 25.27 52.61 4.93
#